data_AF-A0A196MD73-F1
#
_entry.id   AF-A0A196MD73-F1
#
_cell.length_a   1.000
_cell.length_b   1.000
_cell.length_c   1.000
_cell.angle_alpha   90.00
_cell.angle_beta   90.00
_cell.angle_gamma   90.00
#
_symmetry.space_group_name_H-M   'P 1'
#
loop_
_entity.id
_entity.type
_entity.pdbx_description
1 polymer ?
#
loop_
_entity_poly.entity_id
_entity_poly.type
_entity_poly.pdbx_seq_one_letter_code
_entity_poly.pdbx_strand_id
1 'polypeptide(L)'
;MELKFVKRSGKYDELTILRDEGASETIPCPKQGIIPHDMVHYAVESVLAHGGFLSLLKDGQAADFTAGGGDNEAAVERLVEAFQAEMWGGRVSAADLLATYRHACDARGHGSVPISGNDVEAIRVRLDELTARWAALAVNEGLSLRF
;
A
#
# COMPACT_ATOMS: atom_id res chain seq x y z
N MET A 1 4.57 14.13 4.59
CA MET A 1 3.69 13.97 3.41
C MET A 1 2.26 13.64 3.85
N GLU A 2 1.25 14.16 3.15
CA GLU A 2 -0.16 13.76 3.34
C GLU A 2 -0.69 13.04 2.08
N LEU A 3 -1.42 11.96 2.28
CA LEU A 3 -2.09 11.17 1.25
C LEU A 3 -3.60 11.36 1.41
N LYS A 4 -4.25 11.96 0.42
CA LYS A 4 -5.70 12.17 0.41
C LYS A 4 -6.35 11.28 -0.63
N PHE A 5 -7.06 10.27 -0.15
CA PHE A 5 -7.87 9.38 -0.99
C PHE A 5 -9.28 9.93 -1.12
N VAL A 6 -9.85 9.98 -2.31
CA VAL A 6 -11.24 10.42 -2.54
C VAL A 6 -12.01 9.34 -3.28
N LYS A 7 -13.16 8.94 -2.71
CA LYS A 7 -14.02 7.94 -3.33
C LYS A 7 -14.78 8.56 -4.50
N ARG A 8 -14.72 7.95 -5.68
CA ARG A 8 -15.46 8.41 -6.88
C ARG A 8 -16.46 7.37 -7.35
N SER A 9 -17.45 7.80 -8.14
CA SER A 9 -18.52 6.96 -8.69
C SER A 9 -18.10 6.09 -9.87
N GLY A 10 -16.91 6.31 -10.44
CA GLY A 10 -16.40 5.62 -11.62
C GLY A 10 -15.52 4.41 -11.31
N LYS A 11 -14.74 3.98 -12.32
CA LYS A 11 -13.77 2.88 -12.21
C LYS A 11 -12.52 3.21 -11.40
N TYR A 12 -12.29 4.49 -11.12
CA TYR A 12 -11.11 5.01 -10.46
C TYR A 12 -11.55 5.84 -9.27
N ASP A 13 -10.91 5.63 -8.13
CA ASP A 13 -10.79 6.62 -7.05
C ASP A 13 -9.59 7.54 -7.34
N GLU A 14 -9.34 8.51 -6.46
CA GLU A 14 -8.20 9.42 -6.61
C GLU A 14 -7.33 9.37 -5.35
N LEU A 15 -6.02 9.43 -5.55
CA LEU A 15 -5.04 9.73 -4.51
C LEU A 15 -4.36 11.05 -4.86
N THR A 16 -4.51 12.05 -3.99
CA THR A 16 -3.69 13.26 -4.01
C THR A 16 -2.57 13.12 -2.98
N ILE A 17 -1.33 13.25 -3.45
CA ILE A 17 -0.12 13.27 -2.64
C ILE A 17 0.24 14.74 -2.41
N LEU A 18 0.26 15.19 -1.16
CA LEU A 18 0.68 16.53 -0.76
C LEU A 18 2.04 16.44 -0.06
N ARG A 19 3.06 17.04 -0.68
CA ARG A 19 4.43 17.11 -0.17
C ARG A 19 4.58 18.28 0.80
N ASP A 20 5.54 18.18 1.73
CA ASP A 20 5.73 19.18 2.78
C ASP A 20 6.15 20.56 2.20
N GLU A 21 6.72 20.58 1.00
CA GLU A 21 7.07 21.78 0.22
C GLU A 21 5.88 22.41 -0.55
N GLY A 22 4.67 21.86 -0.41
CA GLY A 22 3.43 22.38 -0.99
C GLY A 22 3.12 21.90 -2.41
N ALA A 23 4.02 21.14 -3.04
CA ALA A 23 3.75 20.47 -4.30
C ALA A 23 2.71 19.35 -4.09
N SER A 24 1.80 19.20 -5.07
CA SER A 24 0.80 18.14 -5.05
C SER A 24 0.70 17.42 -6.39
N GLU A 25 0.60 16.10 -6.34
CA GLU A 25 0.36 15.23 -7.49
C GLU A 25 -0.92 14.44 -7.25
N THR A 26 -1.75 14.24 -8.27
CA THR A 26 -2.95 13.40 -8.16
C THR A 26 -2.87 12.26 -9.16
N ILE A 27 -3.00 11.04 -8.67
CA ILE A 27 -2.96 9.82 -9.46
C ILE A 27 -4.30 9.06 -9.36
N PRO A 28 -4.72 8.39 -10.44
CA PRO A 28 -5.93 7.57 -10.42
C PRO A 28 -5.68 6.24 -9.70
N CYS A 29 -6.61 5.83 -8.84
CA CYS A 29 -6.57 4.55 -8.14
C CYS A 29 -7.65 3.61 -8.71
N PRO A 30 -7.32 2.61 -9.56
CA PRO A 30 -8.29 1.68 -10.09
C PRO A 30 -9.02 0.92 -8.98
N LYS A 31 -10.36 0.83 -9.06
CA LYS A 31 -11.16 0.06 -8.10
C LYS A 31 -10.93 -1.43 -8.28
N GLN A 32 -10.65 -2.11 -7.17
CA GLN A 32 -10.31 -3.53 -7.14
C GLN A 32 -11.26 -4.37 -6.27
N GLY A 33 -12.34 -3.78 -5.75
CA GLY A 33 -13.26 -4.44 -4.80
C GLY A 33 -12.77 -4.45 -3.35
N ILE A 34 -11.59 -3.90 -3.09
CA ILE A 34 -10.96 -3.68 -1.79
C ILE A 34 -10.58 -2.19 -1.66
N ILE A 35 -9.87 -1.79 -0.60
CA ILE A 35 -9.31 -0.43 -0.49
C ILE A 35 -8.33 -0.13 -1.65
N PRO A 36 -8.07 1.15 -1.98
CA PRO A 36 -7.08 1.51 -3.01
C PRO A 36 -5.71 0.86 -2.77
N HIS A 37 -5.02 0.44 -3.83
CA HIS A 37 -3.71 -0.21 -3.75
C HIS A 37 -2.69 0.61 -2.94
N ASP A 38 -2.58 1.92 -3.18
CA ASP A 38 -1.66 2.78 -2.42
C ASP A 38 -2.07 2.96 -0.95
N MET A 39 -3.31 2.61 -0.59
CA MET A 39 -3.75 2.53 0.81
C MET A 39 -3.26 1.24 1.48
N VAL A 40 -3.06 0.16 0.69
CA VAL A 40 -2.37 -1.06 1.15
C VAL A 40 -0.88 -0.76 1.35
N HIS A 41 -0.24 -0.01 0.44
CA HIS A 41 1.11 0.53 0.69
C HIS A 41 1.18 1.29 2.01
N TYR A 42 0.22 2.18 2.26
CA TYR A 42 0.19 2.91 3.52
C TYR A 42 0.11 2.00 4.75
N ALA A 43 -0.71 0.94 4.70
CA ALA A 43 -0.77 -0.01 5.81
C ALA A 43 0.55 -0.76 6.03
N VAL A 44 1.17 -1.25 4.95
CA VAL A 44 2.43 -2.00 5.00
C VAL A 44 3.59 -1.09 5.45
N GLU A 45 3.77 0.04 4.79
CA GLU A 45 4.89 0.97 5.03
C GLU A 45 4.72 1.81 6.30
N SER A 46 3.53 1.89 6.90
CA SER A 46 3.36 2.53 8.23
C SER A 46 3.76 1.61 9.39
N VAL A 47 3.85 0.29 9.15
CA VAL A 47 4.34 -0.69 10.13
C VAL A 47 5.81 -0.98 9.92
N LEU A 48 6.25 -1.06 8.66
CA LEU A 48 7.64 -1.39 8.31
C LEU A 48 8.47 -0.13 8.07
N ALA A 49 9.67 -0.08 8.64
CA ALA A 49 10.65 0.97 8.35
C ALA A 49 11.42 0.74 7.02
N HIS A 50 10.86 -0.06 6.10
CA HIS A 50 11.51 -0.46 4.85
C HIS A 50 10.95 0.36 3.69
N GLY A 51 11.84 0.96 2.89
CA GLY A 51 11.48 1.93 1.86
C GLY A 51 10.79 1.31 0.65
N GLY A 52 9.45 1.40 0.60
CA GLY A 52 8.62 1.10 -0.57
C GLY A 52 8.23 2.36 -1.35
N PHE A 53 7.17 2.24 -2.15
CA PHE A 53 6.66 3.32 -3.00
C PHE A 53 6.41 4.63 -2.23
N LEU A 54 5.68 4.58 -1.10
CA LEU A 54 5.36 5.81 -0.35
C LEU A 54 6.60 6.45 0.28
N SER A 55 7.59 5.63 0.62
CA SER A 55 8.90 6.11 1.11
C SER A 55 9.68 6.82 0.00
N LEU A 56 9.71 6.28 -1.22
CA LEU A 56 10.32 6.94 -2.37
C LEU A 56 9.60 8.26 -2.72
N LEU A 57 8.26 8.27 -2.64
CA LEU A 57 7.51 9.51 -2.77
C LEU A 57 7.93 10.50 -1.70
N LYS A 58 7.98 10.11 -0.42
CA LYS A 58 8.41 11.00 0.66
C LYS A 58 9.81 11.59 0.43
N ASP A 59 10.70 10.82 -0.20
CA ASP A 59 12.07 11.23 -0.56
C ASP A 59 12.16 12.08 -1.84
N GLY A 60 11.03 12.43 -2.45
CA GLY A 60 10.93 13.36 -3.58
C GLY A 60 10.86 12.72 -4.95
N GLN A 61 10.74 11.40 -5.06
CA GLN A 61 10.47 10.76 -6.36
C GLN A 61 9.06 11.08 -6.86
N ALA A 62 8.91 11.14 -8.19
CA ALA A 62 7.63 11.39 -8.84
C ALA A 62 6.64 10.24 -8.60
N ALA A 63 5.34 10.54 -8.60
CA ALA A 63 4.28 9.54 -8.50
C ALA A 63 4.02 8.86 -9.85
N ASP A 64 5.05 8.26 -10.43
CA ASP A 64 4.94 7.49 -11.67
C ASP A 64 5.25 5.99 -11.44
N PHE A 65 4.68 5.16 -12.31
CA PHE A 65 4.86 3.69 -12.30
C PHE A 65 6.29 3.25 -12.68
N THR A 66 7.21 4.20 -12.85
CA THR A 66 8.59 3.98 -13.26
C THR A 66 9.60 4.38 -12.20
N ALA A 67 9.14 4.75 -10.99
CA ALA A 67 9.98 5.00 -9.83
C ALA A 67 11.00 3.85 -9.73
N GLY A 68 12.24 4.17 -10.06
CA GLY A 68 13.31 3.19 -10.18
C GLY A 68 13.83 2.89 -8.79
N GLY A 69 13.18 2.00 -8.06
CA GLY A 69 13.75 1.49 -6.82
C GLY A 69 14.59 0.24 -7.01
N GLY A 70 15.31 -0.09 -5.95
CA GLY A 70 16.12 -1.29 -5.86
C GLY A 70 15.36 -2.46 -5.22
N ASP A 71 16.09 -3.52 -4.90
CA ASP A 71 15.55 -4.77 -4.36
C ASP A 71 14.60 -4.58 -3.17
N ASN A 72 14.82 -3.57 -2.32
CA ASN A 72 13.95 -3.27 -1.18
C ASN A 72 12.56 -2.80 -1.59
N GLU A 73 12.45 -1.88 -2.56
CA GLU A 73 11.16 -1.40 -3.04
C GLU A 73 10.41 -2.54 -3.72
N ALA A 74 11.10 -3.29 -4.58
CA ALA A 74 10.54 -4.47 -5.24
C ALA A 74 10.03 -5.50 -4.21
N ALA A 75 10.76 -5.70 -3.12
CA ALA A 75 10.35 -6.58 -2.02
C ALA A 75 9.16 -6.03 -1.23
N VAL A 76 9.05 -4.72 -0.99
CA VAL A 76 7.87 -4.14 -0.33
C VAL A 76 6.65 -4.27 -1.24
N GLU A 77 6.79 -4.06 -2.55
CA GLU A 77 5.73 -4.26 -3.53
C GLU A 77 5.19 -5.69 -3.51
N ARG A 78 6.06 -6.71 -3.50
CA ARG A 78 5.62 -8.11 -3.39
C ARG A 78 4.87 -8.39 -2.09
N LEU A 79 5.23 -7.71 -1.00
CA LEU A 79 4.52 -7.84 0.27
C LEU A 79 3.14 -7.18 0.22
N VAL A 80 3.04 -5.98 -0.38
CA VAL A 80 1.77 -5.29 -0.66
C VAL A 80 0.85 -6.19 -1.48
N GLU A 81 1.36 -6.76 -2.57
CA GLU A 81 0.61 -7.69 -3.42
C GLU A 81 0.15 -8.95 -2.65
N ALA A 82 0.95 -9.47 -1.72
CA ALA A 82 0.57 -10.62 -0.89
C ALA A 82 -0.61 -10.29 0.04
N PHE A 83 -0.59 -9.12 0.69
CA PHE A 83 -1.74 -8.65 1.47
C PHE A 83 -2.96 -8.35 0.60
N GLN A 84 -2.74 -7.78 -0.58
CA GLN A 84 -3.81 -7.51 -1.54
C GLN A 84 -4.51 -8.80 -1.98
N ALA A 85 -3.73 -9.85 -2.27
CA ALA A 85 -4.24 -11.19 -2.55
C ALA A 85 -5.04 -11.77 -1.38
N GLU A 86 -4.57 -11.59 -0.14
CA GLU A 86 -5.31 -11.96 1.07
C GLU A 86 -6.64 -11.21 1.19
N MET A 87 -6.69 -9.91 0.89
CA MET A 87 -7.93 -9.13 0.95
C MET A 87 -8.98 -9.59 -0.06
N TRP A 88 -8.56 -10.10 -1.23
CA TRP A 88 -9.46 -10.71 -2.20
C TRP A 88 -9.85 -12.16 -1.85
N GLY A 89 -8.89 -12.95 -1.42
CA GLY A 89 -9.02 -14.41 -1.23
C GLY A 89 -9.48 -14.85 0.16
N GLY A 90 -9.43 -13.95 1.14
CA GLY A 90 -9.66 -14.24 2.55
C GLY A 90 -8.36 -14.47 3.33
N ARG A 91 -8.44 -14.25 4.64
CA ARG A 91 -7.29 -14.31 5.56
C ARG A 91 -6.67 -15.72 5.61
N VAL A 92 -5.35 -15.79 5.45
CA VAL A 92 -4.56 -17.02 5.61
C VAL A 92 -3.75 -16.98 6.92
N SER A 93 -3.04 -18.06 7.25
CA SER A 93 -2.11 -18.01 8.39
C SER A 93 -0.97 -17.02 8.10
N ALA A 94 -0.39 -16.39 9.14
CA ALA A 94 0.75 -15.49 8.94
C ALA A 94 1.95 -16.23 8.31
N ALA A 95 2.11 -17.52 8.61
CA ALA A 95 3.16 -18.35 8.01
C ALA A 95 2.95 -18.54 6.51
N ASP A 96 1.71 -18.77 6.06
CA ASP A 96 1.39 -18.94 4.64
C ASP A 96 1.57 -17.63 3.88
N LEU A 97 1.11 -16.50 4.44
CA LEU A 97 1.32 -15.17 3.84
C LEU A 97 2.82 -14.90 3.65
N LEU A 98 3.63 -15.15 4.68
CA LEU A 98 5.09 -15.00 4.61
C LEU A 98 5.73 -15.94 3.58
N ALA A 99 5.23 -17.16 3.44
CA ALA A 99 5.71 -18.11 2.43
C ALA A 99 5.36 -17.65 1.01
N THR A 100 4.12 -17.19 0.78
CA THR A 100 3.69 -16.60 -0.49
C THR A 100 4.53 -15.39 -0.86
N TYR A 101 4.77 -14.50 0.11
CA TYR A 101 5.61 -13.32 -0.04
C TYR A 101 7.04 -13.70 -0.49
N ARG A 102 7.70 -14.61 0.25
CA ARG A 102 9.07 -15.07 -0.09
C ARG A 102 9.12 -15.71 -1.47
N HIS A 103 8.14 -16.56 -1.79
CA HIS A 103 8.04 -17.17 -3.11
C HIS A 103 7.92 -16.12 -4.22
N ALA A 104 7.15 -15.05 -4.00
CA ALA A 104 7.00 -13.97 -4.97
C ALA A 104 8.31 -13.19 -5.20
N CYS A 105 9.09 -12.93 -4.14
CA CYS A 105 10.43 -12.35 -4.27
C CYS A 105 11.39 -13.28 -5.04
N ASP A 106 11.45 -14.56 -4.66
CA ASP A 106 12.34 -15.54 -5.29
C ASP A 106 12.03 -15.71 -6.79
N ALA A 107 10.74 -15.76 -7.16
CA ALA A 107 10.29 -15.85 -8.54
C ALA A 107 10.63 -14.61 -9.40
N ARG A 108 11.04 -13.51 -8.77
CA ARG A 108 11.50 -12.27 -9.43
C ARG A 108 13.00 -12.03 -9.31
N GLY A 109 13.72 -12.91 -8.61
CA GLY A 109 15.18 -12.88 -8.52
C GLY A 109 15.73 -11.79 -7.60
N HIS A 110 14.94 -11.30 -6.64
CA HIS A 110 15.38 -10.34 -5.63
C HIS A 110 15.12 -10.85 -4.21
N GLY A 111 15.80 -10.25 -3.22
CA GLY A 111 15.62 -10.60 -1.81
C GLY A 111 14.24 -10.23 -1.26
N SER A 112 13.94 -10.76 -0.07
CA SER A 112 12.82 -10.28 0.77
C SER A 112 13.36 -9.34 1.85
N VAL A 113 12.54 -8.38 2.27
CA VAL A 113 12.83 -7.58 3.46
C VAL A 113 12.48 -8.39 4.71
N PRO A 114 13.21 -8.19 5.84
CA PRO A 114 12.85 -8.83 7.10
C PRO A 114 11.45 -8.44 7.55
N ILE A 115 10.63 -9.45 7.86
CA ILE A 115 9.28 -9.28 8.39
C ILE A 115 8.94 -10.46 9.31
N SER A 116 8.33 -10.16 10.46
CA SER A 116 7.88 -11.15 11.44
C SER A 116 6.38 -11.41 11.36
N GLY A 117 5.91 -12.48 12.00
CA GLY A 117 4.47 -12.73 12.14
C GLY A 117 3.73 -11.63 12.90
N ASN A 118 4.41 -10.96 13.85
CA ASN A 118 3.80 -9.84 14.59
C ASN A 118 3.58 -8.62 13.68
N ASP A 119 4.51 -8.36 12.76
CA ASP A 119 4.35 -7.29 11.77
C ASP A 119 3.18 -7.60 10.84
N VAL A 120 3.00 -8.87 10.45
CA VAL A 120 1.84 -9.30 9.66
C VAL A 120 0.52 -8.98 10.36
N GLU A 121 0.42 -9.30 11.66
CA GLU A 121 -0.79 -8.98 12.42
C GLU A 121 -0.99 -7.47 12.61
N ALA A 122 0.10 -6.70 12.80
CA ALA A 122 0.01 -5.24 12.89
C ALA A 122 -0.47 -4.61 11.58
N ILE A 123 0.02 -5.09 10.43
CA ILE A 123 -0.44 -4.66 9.10
C ILE A 123 -1.91 -5.01 8.92
N ARG A 124 -2.34 -6.22 9.31
CA ARG A 124 -3.77 -6.63 9.26
C ARG A 124 -4.67 -5.71 10.06
N VAL A 125 -4.28 -5.35 11.29
CA VAL A 125 -5.05 -4.37 12.10
C VAL A 125 -5.19 -3.05 11.35
N ARG A 126 -4.11 -2.58 10.71
CA ARG A 126 -4.14 -1.34 9.92
C ARG A 126 -5.03 -1.45 8.68
N LEU A 127 -4.97 -2.57 7.96
CA LEU A 127 -5.83 -2.86 6.80
C LEU A 127 -7.31 -2.93 7.20
N ASP A 128 -7.62 -3.58 8.32
CA ASP A 128 -8.99 -3.69 8.85
C ASP A 128 -9.55 -2.30 9.20
N GLU A 129 -8.74 -1.44 9.86
CA GLU A 129 -9.09 -0.05 10.16
C GLU A 129 -9.35 0.76 8.89
N LEU A 130 -8.43 0.72 7.93
CA LEU A 130 -8.54 1.46 6.67
C LEU A 130 -9.74 0.98 5.85
N THR A 131 -10.01 -0.33 5.85
CA THR A 131 -11.17 -0.91 5.18
C THR A 131 -12.48 -0.40 5.78
N ALA A 132 -12.60 -0.40 7.12
CA ALA A 132 -13.77 0.12 7.80
C ALA A 132 -13.98 1.62 7.52
N ARG A 133 -12.91 2.42 7.62
CA ARG A 133 -12.95 3.86 7.34
C ARG A 133 -13.32 4.14 5.89
N TRP A 134 -12.75 3.40 4.94
CA TRP A 134 -13.04 3.54 3.52
C TRP A 134 -14.47 3.13 3.19
N ALA A 135 -14.97 2.03 3.75
CA ALA A 135 -16.34 1.55 3.54
C ALA A 135 -17.38 2.58 3.99
N ALA A 136 -17.11 3.31 5.07
CA ALA A 136 -18.01 4.32 5.63
C ALA A 136 -18.16 5.59 4.75
N LEU A 137 -17.21 5.87 3.85
CA LEU A 137 -17.26 7.07 3.01
C LEU A 137 -18.34 6.98 1.93
N ALA A 138 -19.08 8.06 1.73
CA ALA A 138 -19.90 8.27 0.55
C ALA A 138 -19.04 8.62 -0.67
N VAL A 139 -19.65 8.57 -1.86
CA VAL A 139 -19.01 9.09 -3.08
C VAL A 139 -18.72 10.59 -2.90
N ASN A 140 -17.54 11.01 -3.33
CA ASN A 140 -16.92 12.34 -3.19
C ASN A 140 -16.44 12.70 -1.79
N GLU A 141 -16.58 11.80 -0.80
CA GLU A 141 -15.89 11.95 0.47
C GLU A 141 -14.48 11.37 0.39
N GLY A 142 -13.62 11.79 1.33
CA GLY A 142 -12.22 11.41 1.31
C GLY A 142 -11.62 11.10 2.67
N LEU A 143 -10.48 10.43 2.62
CA LEU A 143 -9.67 10.02 3.76
C LEU A 143 -8.28 10.62 3.62
N SER A 144 -7.88 11.47 4.57
CA SER A 144 -6.49 11.92 4.69
C SER A 144 -5.70 11.00 5.63
N LEU A 145 -4.50 10.63 5.20
CA LEU A 145 -3.53 9.80 5.92
C LEU A 145 -2.18 10.52 5.94
N ARG A 146 -1.50 10.51 7.09
CA ARG A 146 -0.18 11.14 7.24
C ARG A 146 0.91 10.07 7.20
N PHE A 147 1.96 10.34 6.41
CA PHE A 147 3.13 9.49 6.19
C PHE A 147 4.44 10.30 6.30
#